data_AF-A0AAW4IAA8-F1
#
_entry.id   AF-A0AAW4IAA8-F1
#
_cell.length_a   1.000
_cell.length_b   1.000
_cell.length_c   1.000
_cell.angle_alpha   90.00
_cell.angle_beta   90.00
_cell.angle_gamma   90.00
#
_symmetry.space_group_name_H-M   'P 1'
#
loop_
_entity.id
_entity.type
_entity.pdbx_description
1 polymer ?
#
loop_
_entity_poly.entity_id
_entity_poly.type
_entity_poly.pdbx_seq_one_letter_code
_entity_poly.pdbx_strand_id
1 'polypeptide(L)'
;MVYLDCSGVRFGSQLDEKHLFQWAAEIACFVLWEQDTLVVKSRRISEESLRDLLALFWRYNIPMRQLAQFRNSANEAWFAAPIMYWHKKVFAPQLNLPPNADAPAGRRVAPR
;
A
#
# COMPACT_ATOMS: atom_id res chain seq x y z
N MET A 1 -2.21 19.30 -1.81
CA MET A 1 -2.16 18.25 -0.77
C MET A 1 -2.56 16.93 -1.40
N VAL A 2 -2.11 15.82 -0.84
CA VAL A 2 -2.46 14.47 -1.28
C VAL A 2 -3.06 13.75 -0.10
N TYR A 3 -4.19 13.09 -0.32
CA TYR A 3 -4.94 12.37 0.70
C TYR A 3 -4.67 10.90 0.50
N LEU A 4 -4.27 10.24 1.58
CA LEU A 4 -4.00 8.81 1.59
C LEU A 4 -4.99 8.11 2.50
N ASP A 5 -5.73 7.16 1.94
CA ASP A 5 -6.71 6.35 2.64
C ASP A 5 -6.01 5.29 3.51
N CYS A 6 -6.17 5.43 4.81
CA CYS A 6 -5.67 4.50 5.82
C CYS A 6 -6.83 3.73 6.48
N SER A 7 -8.01 3.67 5.83
CA SER A 7 -9.13 2.90 6.33
C SER A 7 -8.80 1.41 6.45
N GLY A 8 -9.35 0.77 7.49
CA GLY A 8 -9.17 -0.66 7.74
C GLY A 8 -7.85 -1.04 8.42
N VAL A 9 -7.04 -0.07 8.85
CA VAL A 9 -5.91 -0.34 9.76
C VAL A 9 -6.44 -0.94 11.05
N ARG A 10 -5.80 -2.03 11.49
CA ARG A 10 -6.10 -2.66 12.77
C ARG A 10 -4.87 -2.58 13.65
N PHE A 11 -5.09 -2.12 14.87
CA PHE A 11 -4.03 -2.02 15.87
C PHE A 11 -4.07 -3.22 16.80
N GLY A 12 -2.90 -3.78 17.09
CA GLY A 12 -2.76 -4.85 18.08
C GLY A 12 -2.76 -4.33 19.52
N SER A 13 -2.49 -3.03 19.72
CA SER A 13 -2.50 -2.36 21.02
C SER A 13 -2.57 -0.83 20.86
N GLN A 14 -2.95 -0.11 21.92
CA GLN A 14 -2.93 1.36 21.96
C GLN A 14 -1.52 1.93 21.77
N LEU A 15 -0.48 1.21 22.22
CA LEU A 15 0.91 1.64 22.03
C LEU A 15 1.31 1.59 20.55
N ASP A 16 0.85 0.57 19.84
CA ASP A 16 1.11 0.39 18.40
C ASP A 16 0.39 1.47 17.56
N GLU A 17 -0.84 1.80 17.94
CA GLU A 17 -1.60 2.92 17.38
C GLU A 17 -0.86 4.26 17.59
N LYS A 18 -0.39 4.53 18.81
CA LYS A 18 0.38 5.74 19.10
C LYS A 18 1.64 5.84 18.23
N HIS A 19 2.38 4.75 18.05
CA HIS A 19 3.58 4.75 17.23
C HIS A 19 3.30 5.02 15.74
N LEU A 20 2.18 4.53 15.20
CA LEU A 20 1.77 4.86 13.82
C LEU A 20 1.72 6.39 13.64
N PHE A 21 1.00 7.07 14.53
CA PHE A 21 0.81 8.52 14.43
C PHE A 21 2.11 9.29 14.69
N GLN A 22 2.90 8.85 15.67
CA GLN A 22 4.19 9.47 15.97
C GLN A 22 5.16 9.37 14.80
N TRP A 23 5.35 8.16 14.25
CA TRP A 23 6.24 7.98 13.10
C TRP A 23 5.73 8.69 11.86
N ALA A 24 4.42 8.69 11.61
CA ALA A 24 3.85 9.47 10.50
C ALA A 24 4.19 10.97 10.63
N ALA A 25 4.09 11.53 11.83
CA ALA A 25 4.36 12.95 12.09
C ALA A 25 5.85 13.34 11.95
N GLU A 26 6.77 12.38 12.07
CA GLU A 26 8.21 12.59 11.87
C GLU A 26 8.60 12.67 10.38
N ILE A 27 7.75 12.20 9.47
CA ILE A 27 8.02 12.24 8.03
C ILE A 27 7.86 13.68 7.53
N ALA A 28 8.89 14.21 6.87
CA ALA A 28 8.93 15.62 6.43
C ALA A 28 7.77 16.05 5.51
N CYS A 29 7.11 15.11 4.82
CA CYS A 29 5.96 15.39 3.97
C CYS A 29 4.60 15.34 4.70
N PHE A 30 4.56 14.97 5.97
CA PHE A 30 3.36 14.92 6.80
C PHE A 30 2.74 16.31 6.95
N VAL A 31 1.41 16.35 6.94
CA VAL A 31 0.65 17.58 7.24
C VAL A 31 -0.24 17.33 8.44
N LEU A 32 -1.15 16.35 8.35
CA LEU A 32 -2.03 15.96 9.44
C LEU A 32 -2.59 14.56 9.18
N TRP A 33 -3.14 13.97 10.24
CA TRP A 33 -3.95 12.76 10.16
C TRP A 33 -5.37 13.09 10.62
N GLU A 34 -6.36 12.83 9.78
CA GLU A 34 -7.77 13.10 10.07
C GLU A 34 -8.59 11.82 9.88
N GLN A 35 -9.19 11.32 10.96
CA GLN A 35 -9.91 10.05 10.97
C GLN A 35 -9.03 8.92 10.40
N ASP A 36 -9.41 8.38 9.23
CA ASP A 36 -8.70 7.34 8.52
C ASP A 36 -7.89 7.88 7.33
N THR A 37 -7.61 9.18 7.27
CA THR A 37 -6.91 9.80 6.14
C THR A 37 -5.61 10.47 6.58
N LEU A 38 -4.50 10.05 5.98
CA LEU A 38 -3.21 10.71 6.08
C LEU A 38 -3.09 11.79 4.99
N VAL A 39 -2.87 13.04 5.40
CA VAL A 39 -2.67 14.16 4.48
C VAL A 39 -1.18 14.45 4.36
N VAL A 40 -0.68 14.46 3.11
CA VAL A 40 0.70 14.85 2.79
C VAL A 40 0.76 16.11 1.94
N LYS A 41 1.88 16.84 2.06
CA LYS A 41 2.03 18.20 1.54
C LYS A 41 1.85 18.28 0.02
N SER A 42 2.46 17.36 -0.73
CA SER A 42 2.42 17.37 -2.20
C SER A 42 2.69 15.99 -2.81
N ARG A 43 2.53 15.86 -4.13
CA ARG A 43 2.95 14.67 -4.90
C ARG A 43 4.46 14.60 -5.15
N ARG A 44 5.18 15.69 -4.92
CA ARG A 44 6.64 15.76 -5.01
C ARG A 44 7.20 15.72 -3.59
N ILE A 45 7.51 14.53 -3.12
CA ILE A 45 8.14 14.29 -1.83
C ILE A 45 9.58 13.83 -2.03
N SER A 46 10.42 13.99 -1.00
CA SER A 46 11.78 13.46 -1.05
C SER A 46 11.76 11.93 -1.12
N GLU A 47 12.83 11.36 -1.65
CA GLU A 47 13.02 9.91 -1.69
C GLU A 47 12.97 9.29 -0.28
N GLU A 48 13.60 9.93 0.70
CA GLU A 48 13.57 9.53 2.11
C GLU A 48 12.13 9.47 2.63
N SER A 49 11.35 10.54 2.43
CA SER A 49 9.94 10.58 2.84
C SER A 49 9.11 9.48 2.19
N LEU A 50 9.35 9.18 0.90
CA LEU A 50 8.64 8.11 0.21
C LEU A 50 9.01 6.74 0.76
N ARG A 51 10.28 6.50 1.11
CA ARG A 51 10.72 5.25 1.73
C ARG A 51 10.11 5.06 3.11
N ASP A 52 10.04 6.12 3.91
CA ASP A 52 9.41 6.07 5.23
C ASP A 52 7.91 5.79 5.13
N LEU A 53 7.21 6.43 4.18
CA LEU A 53 5.80 6.12 3.89
C LEU A 53 5.61 4.66 3.46
N LEU A 54 6.48 4.13 2.60
CA LEU A 54 6.40 2.74 2.16
C LEU A 54 6.59 1.77 3.33
N ALA A 55 7.58 2.03 4.19
CA ALA A 55 7.84 1.21 5.37
C ALA A 55 6.66 1.25 6.35
N LEU A 56 6.11 2.43 6.61
CA LEU A 56 4.96 2.62 7.50
C LEU A 56 3.73 1.89 6.96
N PHE A 57 3.40 2.08 5.68
CA PHE A 57 2.27 1.41 5.04
C PHE A 57 2.46 -0.11 5.03
N TRP A 58 3.70 -0.59 4.95
CA TRP A 58 3.99 -2.02 4.97
C TRP A 58 3.71 -2.62 6.34
N ARG A 59 4.24 -1.97 7.37
CA ARG A 59 4.14 -2.42 8.76
C ARG A 59 2.69 -2.54 9.22
N TYR A 60 1.86 -1.56 8.89
CA TYR A 60 0.46 -1.51 9.29
C TYR A 60 -0.51 -2.10 8.25
N ASN A 61 0.04 -2.72 7.19
CA ASN A 61 -0.71 -3.31 6.10
C ASN A 61 -1.74 -2.36 5.45
N ILE A 62 -1.39 -1.07 5.37
CA ILE A 62 -2.18 -0.03 4.74
C ILE A 62 -2.19 -0.25 3.22
N PRO A 63 -3.30 0.02 2.51
CA PRO A 63 -3.36 -0.09 1.06
C PRO A 63 -2.27 0.75 0.36
N MET A 64 -1.27 0.10 -0.24
CA MET A 64 -0.13 0.79 -0.87
C MET A 64 -0.37 1.28 -2.30
N ARG A 65 -1.46 0.86 -2.94
CA ARG A 65 -1.73 1.17 -4.35
C ARG A 65 -1.74 2.67 -4.62
N GLN A 66 -2.29 3.43 -3.68
CA GLN A 66 -2.30 4.89 -3.73
C GLN A 66 -0.91 5.54 -3.76
N LEU A 67 0.13 4.87 -3.26
CA LEU A 67 1.50 5.39 -3.29
C LEU A 67 2.06 5.43 -4.72
N ALA A 68 1.46 4.70 -5.67
CA ALA A 68 1.86 4.74 -7.08
C ALA A 68 1.80 6.16 -7.67
N GLN A 69 0.96 7.04 -7.12
CA GLN A 69 0.85 8.44 -7.58
C GLN A 69 2.10 9.29 -7.31
N PHE A 70 3.01 8.83 -6.44
CA PHE A 70 4.29 9.50 -6.17
C PHE A 70 5.40 9.09 -7.15
N ARG A 71 5.14 8.15 -8.06
CA ARG A 71 6.09 7.77 -9.11
C ARG A 71 6.38 8.96 -10.01
N ASN A 72 7.67 9.20 -10.26
CA ASN A 72 8.16 10.18 -11.21
C ASN A 72 9.45 9.66 -11.86
N SER A 73 9.92 10.32 -12.92
CA SER A 73 11.10 9.88 -13.67
C SER A 73 12.39 9.83 -12.85
N ALA A 74 12.48 10.57 -11.74
CA ALA A 74 13.66 10.57 -10.88
C ALA A 74 13.70 9.38 -9.91
N ASN A 75 12.54 8.93 -9.40
CA ASN A 75 12.47 7.82 -8.44
C ASN A 75 12.12 6.47 -9.09
N GLU A 76 11.71 6.46 -10.36
CA GLU A 76 11.25 5.26 -11.07
C GLU A 76 12.23 4.08 -10.99
N ALA A 77 13.54 4.36 -11.11
CA ALA A 77 14.58 3.33 -11.14
C ALA A 77 14.63 2.46 -9.87
N TRP A 78 14.29 3.01 -8.71
CA TRP A 78 14.28 2.27 -7.44
C TRP A 78 12.86 2.03 -6.93
N PHE A 79 11.94 2.97 -7.12
CA PHE A 79 10.58 2.90 -6.59
C PHE A 79 9.76 1.83 -7.33
N ALA A 80 9.89 1.78 -8.66
CA ALA A 80 9.22 0.79 -9.51
C ALA A 80 10.12 -0.42 -9.83
N ALA A 81 11.21 -0.61 -9.08
CA ALA A 81 12.07 -1.76 -9.27
C ALA A 81 11.35 -3.06 -8.82
N PRO A 82 11.21 -4.08 -9.70
CA PRO A 82 10.46 -5.31 -9.39
C PRO A 82 11.01 -6.12 -8.22
N ILE A 83 12.29 -5.93 -7.88
CA ILE A 83 12.98 -6.59 -6.77
C ILE A 83 12.54 -6.08 -5.39
N MET A 84 11.93 -4.90 -5.33
CA MET A 84 11.57 -4.27 -4.06
C MET A 84 10.34 -4.93 -3.42
N TYR A 85 10.37 -5.08 -2.09
CA TYR A 85 9.32 -5.78 -1.36
C TYR A 85 7.92 -5.13 -1.52
N TRP A 86 7.87 -3.81 -1.66
CA TRP A 86 6.62 -3.07 -1.86
C TRP A 86 6.08 -3.14 -3.29
N HIS A 87 6.91 -3.50 -4.28
CA HIS A 87 6.59 -3.37 -5.70
C HIS A 87 5.26 -4.06 -6.05
N LYS A 88 5.06 -5.29 -5.57
CA LYS A 88 3.82 -6.05 -5.81
C LYS A 88 2.60 -5.38 -5.17
N LYS A 89 2.72 -4.80 -3.97
CA LYS A 89 1.59 -4.14 -3.29
C LYS A 89 1.24 -2.79 -3.90
N VAL A 90 2.22 -2.07 -4.45
CA VAL A 90 2.03 -0.77 -5.09
C VAL A 90 1.53 -0.93 -6.53
N PHE A 91 2.15 -1.80 -7.32
CA PHE A 91 1.98 -1.83 -8.78
C PHE A 91 1.29 -3.08 -9.34
N ALA A 92 1.13 -4.17 -8.58
CA ALA A 92 0.51 -5.36 -9.17
C ALA A 92 -0.97 -5.12 -9.48
N PRO A 93 -1.45 -5.46 -10.69
CA PRO A 93 -2.88 -5.50 -10.95
C PRO A 93 -3.54 -6.48 -9.97
N GLN A 94 -4.75 -6.18 -9.50
CA GLN A 94 -5.53 -7.20 -8.81
C GLN A 94 -5.67 -8.37 -9.79
N LEU A 95 -5.08 -9.51 -9.45
CA LEU A 95 -5.35 -10.73 -10.17
C LEU A 95 -6.84 -11.01 -9.93
N ASN A 96 -7.67 -10.58 -10.87
CA ASN A 96 -9.09 -10.87 -10.86
C ASN A 96 -9.21 -12.35 -11.21
N LEU A 97 -8.95 -13.22 -10.22
CA LEU A 97 -9.20 -14.64 -10.38
C LEU A 97 -10.69 -14.76 -10.71
N PRO A 98 -11.07 -15.33 -11.88
CA PRO A 98 -12.47 -15.63 -12.11
C PRO A 98 -12.95 -16.52 -10.95
N PRO A 99 -14.17 -16.32 -10.43
CA PRO A 99 -14.68 -16.99 -9.24
C PRO A 99 -14.84 -18.53 -9.36
N ASN A 100 -14.31 -19.15 -10.41
CA ASN A 100 -14.57 -20.54 -10.76
C ASN A 100 -13.32 -21.32 -11.23
N ALA A 101 -12.13 -21.00 -10.72
CA ALA A 101 -10.91 -21.76 -11.03
C ALA A 101 -10.69 -22.99 -10.13
N ASP A 102 -11.54 -23.19 -9.10
CA ASP A 102 -11.42 -24.29 -8.12
C ASP A 102 -12.51 -25.38 -8.27
N ALA A 103 -13.26 -25.42 -9.37
CA ALA A 103 -14.16 -26.54 -9.63
C ALA A 103 -13.35 -27.77 -10.09
N PRO A 104 -13.27 -28.86 -9.32
CA PRO A 104 -12.62 -30.07 -9.79
C PRO A 104 -13.38 -30.59 -11.01
N ALA A 105 -12.65 -30.83 -12.11
CA ALA A 105 -13.19 -31.32 -13.37
C ALA A 105 -14.14 -32.50 -13.13
N GLY A 106 -15.43 -32.27 -13.35
CA GLY A 106 -16.47 -33.27 -13.26
C GLY A 106 -16.12 -34.48 -14.11
N ARG A 107 -16.04 -35.63 -13.44
CA ARG A 107 -15.87 -36.97 -14.02
C ARG A 107 -16.88 -37.16 -15.15
N ARG A 108 -16.42 -37.21 -16.40
CA ARG A 108 -17.24 -37.61 -17.55
C ARG A 108 -17.64 -39.08 -17.35
N VAL A 109 -18.92 -39.34 -17.10
CA VAL A 109 -19.52 -40.67 -17.23
C VAL A 109 -19.90 -40.85 -18.70
N ALA A 110 -19.34 -41.88 -19.34
CA ALA A 110 -19.67 -42.26 -20.71
C ALA A 110 -21.07 -42.90 -20.78
N PRO A 111 -21.88 -42.64 -21.82
CA PRO A 111 -23.15 -43.33 -21.99
C PRO A 111 -22.93 -44.77 -22.49
N ARG A 112 -23.81 -45.67 -22.02
CA ARG A 112 -23.94 -47.06 -22.43
C ARG A 112 -24.65 -47.19 -23.78
#